data_AF-A0A6L3A0S4-F1
#
_entry.id   AF-A0A6L3A0S4-F1
#
_cell.length_a   1.000
_cell.length_b   1.000
_cell.length_c   1.000
_cell.angle_alpha   90.00
_cell.angle_beta   90.00
_cell.angle_gamma   90.00
#
_symmetry.space_group_name_H-M   'P 1'
#
loop_
_entity.id
_entity.type
_entity.pdbx_description
1 polymer ?
#
loop_
_entity_poly.entity_id
_entity_poly.type
_entity_poly.pdbx_seq_one_letter_code
_entity_poly.pdbx_strand_id
1 'polypeptide(L)'
;MKRFRFLLAWAPLCAALLIGCERGGAPEDGKPSATATTASTASGTSPIEDYRKERMKEAMRGLRYEKGYVELDPEQAPAIAEEVRNETYEGLLSKGRTELDSGLSVEAIGTFTRAVIHSPQQAPAYEALGDALITKGRVNESQAAYTSAMGIADDSAELRFKVAQNIQRGGDLDGQIAAYGRVIELDPNHAEAHSRIAIAYYYKEEYAAAWTHTHEAERLGGVVPPQFRGMLSAKLAEPAN
;
A
#
# COMPACT_ATOMS: atom_id res chain seq x y z
N MET A 1 -14.23 -34.87 52.47
CA MET A 1 -14.03 -36.26 52.95
C MET A 1 -14.17 -37.21 51.77
N LYS A 2 -13.19 -38.12 51.59
CA LYS A 2 -13.23 -39.46 50.95
C LYS A 2 -13.77 -39.54 49.49
N ARG A 3 -12.95 -39.71 48.44
CA ARG A 3 -12.23 -40.92 47.94
C ARG A 3 -13.12 -42.16 47.70
N PHE A 4 -13.04 -42.72 46.49
CA PHE A 4 -12.90 -44.15 46.07
C PHE A 4 -13.68 -44.39 44.75
N ARG A 5 -13.10 -44.64 43.56
CA ARG A 5 -12.19 -45.70 43.03
C ARG A 5 -12.89 -47.08 42.92
N PHE A 6 -12.91 -47.67 41.72
CA PHE A 6 -12.73 -49.10 41.33
C PHE A 6 -13.20 -49.26 39.84
N LEU A 7 -12.33 -49.54 38.85
CA LEU A 7 -11.61 -50.78 38.45
C LEU A 7 -12.42 -51.71 37.53
N LEU A 8 -11.84 -52.05 36.37
CA LEU A 8 -11.83 -53.33 35.63
C LEU A 8 -11.29 -53.03 34.21
N ALA A 9 -9.99 -53.15 33.93
CA ALA A 9 -9.26 -54.39 33.61
C ALA A 9 -9.85 -55.13 32.39
N TRP A 10 -9.02 -55.36 31.35
CA TRP A 10 -8.97 -56.59 30.57
C TRP A 10 -7.64 -56.62 29.79
N ALA A 11 -6.85 -57.65 30.05
CA ALA A 11 -5.72 -58.12 29.25
C ALA A 11 -5.94 -59.62 29.02
N PRO A 12 -5.53 -60.15 27.86
CA PRO A 12 -4.65 -61.33 27.85
C PRO A 12 -3.50 -61.14 26.82
N LEU A 13 -2.24 -61.44 27.15
CA LEU A 13 -1.56 -62.76 27.10
C LEU A 13 -1.32 -63.32 25.68
N CYS A 14 -0.04 -63.39 25.29
CA CYS A 14 0.55 -64.60 24.70
C CYS A 14 2.08 -64.62 24.88
N ALA A 15 2.58 -65.69 25.51
CA ALA A 15 3.97 -66.18 25.55
C ALA A 15 4.38 -66.70 24.15
N ALA A 16 5.60 -67.13 23.78
CA ALA A 16 6.82 -67.65 24.40
C ALA A 16 7.95 -67.47 23.33
N LEU A 17 9.28 -67.55 23.55
CA LEU A 17 10.08 -68.72 23.93
C LEU A 17 11.56 -68.31 24.02
N LEU A 18 12.32 -69.02 24.86
CA LEU A 18 13.74 -68.88 25.19
C LEU A 18 14.68 -69.58 24.18
N ILE A 19 15.99 -69.26 24.29
CA ILE A 19 17.26 -69.97 23.97
C ILE A 19 18.21 -68.89 23.40
N GLY A 20 19.47 -68.66 23.79
CA GLY A 20 20.47 -69.30 24.66
C GLY A 20 21.81 -68.54 24.44
N CYS A 21 22.79 -68.73 25.33
CA CYS A 21 24.20 -68.27 25.29
C CYS A 21 24.86 -68.27 23.88
N GLU A 22 25.89 -67.49 23.53
CA GLU A 22 27.20 -67.34 24.21
C GLU A 22 28.10 -66.28 23.51
N ARG A 23 28.96 -65.62 24.31
CA ARG A 23 30.22 -64.87 24.06
C ARG A 23 30.66 -64.44 22.65
N GLY A 24 31.06 -63.15 22.56
CA GLY A 24 32.33 -62.76 21.90
C GLY A 24 32.34 -61.37 21.22
N GLY A 25 33.19 -60.45 21.71
CA GLY A 25 33.78 -59.38 20.88
C GLY A 25 33.35 -57.93 21.15
N ALA A 26 34.10 -57.25 22.03
CA ALA A 26 34.75 -55.92 21.92
C ALA A 26 34.08 -54.70 21.21
N PRO A 27 34.48 -53.46 21.58
CA PRO A 27 33.59 -52.29 21.70
C PRO A 27 33.86 -51.19 20.67
N GLU A 28 32.87 -50.42 20.22
CA GLU A 28 33.08 -49.05 19.71
C GLU A 28 31.87 -48.13 19.96
N ASP A 29 32.22 -46.96 20.50
CA ASP A 29 31.65 -45.62 20.35
C ASP A 29 30.38 -45.19 21.10
N GLY A 30 30.65 -44.34 22.09
CA GLY A 30 29.68 -43.65 22.90
C GLY A 30 28.94 -42.54 22.16
N LYS A 31 27.65 -42.42 22.50
CA LYS A 31 26.98 -41.12 22.54
C LYS A 31 27.50 -40.34 23.75
N PRO A 32 27.46 -39.00 23.68
CA PRO A 32 26.35 -38.38 24.39
C PRO A 32 25.72 -37.17 23.68
N SER A 33 24.39 -37.10 23.81
CA SER A 33 23.63 -35.89 24.16
C SER A 33 23.86 -34.61 23.34
N ALA A 34 22.99 -34.38 22.35
CA ALA A 34 22.63 -33.02 21.94
C ALA A 34 21.31 -32.66 22.61
N THR A 35 21.39 -31.79 23.61
CA THR A 35 20.26 -31.12 24.24
C THR A 35 19.47 -30.37 23.19
N ALA A 36 18.15 -30.57 23.19
CA ALA A 36 17.20 -29.82 22.41
C ALA A 36 17.30 -28.34 22.79
N THR A 37 18.02 -27.57 21.98
CA THR A 37 17.94 -26.12 22.02
C THR A 37 16.65 -25.75 21.31
N THR A 38 15.73 -25.18 22.09
CA THR A 38 14.47 -24.61 21.63
C THR A 38 14.74 -23.61 20.51
N ALA A 39 14.28 -23.94 19.29
CA ALA A 39 14.26 -23.00 18.19
C ALA A 39 13.28 -21.88 18.53
N SER A 40 13.86 -20.70 18.75
CA SER A 40 13.19 -19.43 18.88
C SER A 40 12.23 -19.21 17.72
N THR A 41 10.99 -18.89 18.05
CA THR A 41 9.92 -18.48 17.14
C THR A 41 10.32 -17.17 16.44
N ALA A 42 11.00 -17.27 15.30
CA ALA A 42 11.07 -16.18 14.33
C ALA A 42 9.82 -16.26 13.46
N SER A 43 8.97 -15.23 13.50
CA SER A 43 7.91 -15.04 12.52
C SER A 43 8.56 -14.76 11.16
N GLY A 44 8.95 -15.81 10.44
CA GLY A 44 9.66 -15.69 9.18
C GLY A 44 8.70 -15.31 8.06
N THR A 45 8.79 -14.06 7.59
CA THR A 45 8.29 -13.73 6.25
C THR A 45 9.13 -14.45 5.19
N SER A 46 8.57 -14.66 4.00
CA SER A 46 9.28 -15.37 2.93
C SER A 46 10.52 -14.58 2.48
N PRO A 47 11.63 -15.23 2.04
CA PRO A 47 12.81 -14.52 1.52
C PRO A 47 12.49 -13.50 0.41
N ILE A 48 11.43 -13.73 -0.37
CA ILE A 48 10.97 -12.81 -1.42
C ILE A 48 10.28 -11.58 -0.81
N GLU A 49 9.53 -11.76 0.28
CA GLU A 49 8.88 -10.66 0.98
C GLU A 49 9.91 -9.77 1.70
N ASP A 50 10.93 -10.39 2.29
CA ASP A 50 12.05 -9.68 2.90
C ASP A 50 12.80 -8.84 1.86
N TYR A 51 13.08 -9.42 0.69
CA TYR A 51 13.68 -8.69 -0.43
C TYR A 51 12.83 -7.49 -0.88
N ARG A 52 11.50 -7.68 -1.01
CA ARG A 52 10.59 -6.59 -1.41
C ARG A 52 10.55 -5.47 -0.37
N LYS A 53 10.52 -5.81 0.92
CA LYS A 53 10.56 -4.85 2.02
C LYS A 53 11.85 -4.05 2.00
N GLU A 54 12.99 -4.72 1.86
CA GLU A 54 14.28 -4.02 1.86
C GLU A 54 14.46 -3.14 0.62
N ARG A 55 14.02 -3.58 -0.57
CA ARG A 55 14.02 -2.69 -1.74
C ARG A 55 13.14 -1.47 -1.57
N MET A 56 11.97 -1.62 -0.95
CA MET A 56 11.09 -0.49 -0.69
C MET A 56 11.72 0.48 0.31
N LYS A 57 12.34 -0.05 1.38
CA LYS A 57 13.06 0.75 2.36
C LYS A 57 14.19 1.54 1.71
N GLU A 58 14.97 0.89 0.85
CA GLU A 58 16.04 1.53 0.10
C GLU A 58 15.52 2.61 -0.86
N ALA A 59 14.41 2.37 -1.56
CA ALA A 59 13.80 3.35 -2.45
C ALA A 59 13.29 4.61 -1.71
N MET A 60 12.99 4.49 -0.41
CA MET A 60 12.52 5.60 0.42
C MET A 60 13.62 6.17 1.32
N ARG A 61 14.86 5.68 1.19
CA ARG A 61 16.02 6.09 1.98
C ARG A 61 16.25 7.60 1.84
N GLY A 62 16.53 8.27 2.96
CA GLY A 62 16.73 9.73 2.97
C GLY A 62 15.47 10.56 3.22
N LEU A 63 14.29 9.93 3.32
CA LEU A 63 13.03 10.62 3.64
C LEU A 63 12.37 10.01 4.88
N ARG A 64 11.75 10.88 5.69
CA ARG A 64 10.82 10.50 6.75
C ARG A 64 9.42 10.99 6.41
N TYR A 65 8.42 10.25 6.86
CA TYR A 65 7.01 10.54 6.63
C TYR A 65 6.34 10.77 7.98
N GLU A 66 6.32 12.02 8.44
CA GLU A 66 5.90 12.40 9.78
C GLU A 66 4.79 13.44 9.74
N LYS A 67 3.78 13.28 10.62
CA LYS A 67 2.66 14.22 10.77
C LYS A 67 1.94 14.57 9.44
N GLY A 68 2.00 13.68 8.45
CA GLY A 68 1.41 13.91 7.14
C GLY A 68 2.25 14.77 6.19
N TYR A 69 3.56 14.90 6.44
CA TYR A 69 4.51 15.56 5.54
C TYR A 69 5.72 14.66 5.27
N VAL A 70 6.39 14.93 4.14
CA VAL A 70 7.70 14.38 3.83
C VAL A 70 8.79 15.32 4.35
N GLU A 71 9.66 14.78 5.20
CA GLU A 71 10.84 15.46 5.73
C GLU A 71 12.12 14.78 5.23
N LEU A 72 13.20 15.54 5.07
CA LEU A 72 14.51 14.97 4.77
C LEU A 72 15.10 14.32 6.02
N ASP A 73 15.59 13.10 5.89
CA ASP A 73 16.33 12.41 6.94
C ASP A 73 17.72 13.07 7.12
N PRO A 74 18.06 13.67 8.27
CA PRO A 74 19.31 14.38 8.48
C PRO A 74 20.52 13.45 8.50
N GLU A 75 20.34 12.15 8.76
CA GLU A 75 21.43 11.17 8.76
C GLU A 75 21.70 10.67 7.34
N GLN A 76 20.65 10.45 6.54
CA GLN A 76 20.77 9.78 5.24
C GLN A 76 20.75 10.74 4.05
N ALA A 77 19.95 11.81 4.10
CA ALA A 77 19.77 12.73 2.98
C ALA A 77 21.08 13.41 2.51
N PRO A 78 22.01 13.83 3.39
CA PRO A 78 23.26 14.45 2.93
C PRO A 78 24.13 13.51 2.08
N ALA A 79 24.19 12.22 2.42
CA ALA A 79 24.94 11.23 1.64
C ALA A 79 24.30 11.03 0.26
N ILE A 80 22.97 10.95 0.20
CA ILE A 80 22.24 10.82 -1.06
C ILE A 80 22.36 12.08 -1.91
N ALA A 81 22.34 13.26 -1.29
CA ALA A 81 22.56 14.53 -2.00
C ALA A 81 23.91 14.55 -2.72
N GLU A 82 24.96 14.00 -2.10
CA GLU A 82 26.28 13.84 -2.74
C GLU A 82 26.26 12.79 -3.86
N GLU A 83 25.56 11.66 -3.67
CA GLU A 83 25.38 10.63 -4.71
C GLU A 83 24.73 11.19 -5.98
N VAL A 84 23.81 12.15 -5.84
CA VAL A 84 23.01 12.72 -6.95
C VAL A 84 23.52 14.07 -7.43
N ARG A 85 24.65 14.57 -6.91
CA ARG A 85 25.17 15.92 -7.22
C ARG A 85 25.45 16.18 -8.70
N ASN A 86 25.71 15.12 -9.47
CA ASN A 86 26.02 15.19 -10.89
C ASN A 86 24.80 14.89 -11.77
N GLU A 87 23.67 14.53 -11.17
CA GLU A 87 22.39 14.39 -11.87
C GLU A 87 21.67 15.73 -11.90
N THR A 88 20.79 15.91 -12.88
CA THR A 88 19.92 17.08 -12.94
C THR A 88 18.57 16.75 -12.35
N TYR A 89 17.91 17.76 -11.78
CA TYR A 89 16.54 17.64 -11.28
C TYR A 89 15.58 17.13 -12.37
N GLU A 90 15.64 17.71 -13.57
CA GLU A 90 14.81 17.31 -14.69
C GLU A 90 15.13 15.88 -15.16
N GLY A 91 16.41 15.50 -15.12
CA GLY A 91 16.87 14.15 -15.44
C GLY A 91 16.30 13.11 -14.49
N LEU A 92 16.30 13.40 -13.19
CA LEU A 92 15.68 12.55 -12.17
C LEU A 92 14.17 12.45 -12.38
N LEU A 93 13.46 13.55 -12.64
CA LEU A 93 12.03 13.51 -12.95
C LEU A 93 11.70 12.68 -14.20
N SER A 94 12.42 12.92 -15.29
CA SER A 94 12.19 12.21 -16.55
C SER A 94 12.46 10.71 -16.42
N LYS A 95 13.53 10.35 -15.70
CA LYS A 95 13.88 8.96 -15.43
C LYS A 95 12.81 8.28 -14.57
N GLY A 96 12.41 8.90 -13.47
CA GLY A 96 11.38 8.34 -12.59
C GLY A 96 10.03 8.15 -13.30
N ARG A 97 9.65 9.09 -14.19
CA ARG A 97 8.43 8.94 -15.01
C ARG A 97 8.54 7.74 -15.95
N THR A 98 9.68 7.58 -16.62
CA THR A 98 9.93 6.42 -17.51
C THR A 98 9.85 5.09 -16.75
N GLU A 99 10.42 5.05 -15.53
CA GLU A 99 10.35 3.87 -14.66
C GLU A 99 8.90 3.56 -14.25
N LEU A 100 8.12 4.59 -13.91
CA LEU A 100 6.72 4.45 -13.53
C LEU A 100 5.87 3.93 -14.69
N ASP A 101 6.03 4.49 -15.88
CA ASP A 101 5.33 4.08 -17.10
C ASP A 101 5.69 2.64 -17.51
N SER A 102 6.92 2.21 -17.20
CA SER A 102 7.40 0.84 -17.40
C SER A 102 6.93 -0.14 -16.32
N GLY A 103 6.16 0.32 -15.33
CA GLY A 103 5.67 -0.51 -14.20
C GLY A 103 6.71 -0.74 -13.10
N LEU A 104 7.91 -0.16 -13.21
CA LEU A 104 9.00 -0.24 -12.25
C LEU A 104 8.80 0.76 -11.11
N SER A 105 7.66 0.65 -10.42
CA SER A 105 7.26 1.70 -9.48
C SER A 105 8.12 1.77 -8.21
N VAL A 106 8.90 0.72 -7.86
CA VAL A 106 9.84 0.79 -6.71
C VAL A 106 11.07 1.61 -7.10
N GLU A 107 11.59 1.38 -8.30
CA GLU A 107 12.67 2.15 -8.90
C GLU A 107 12.26 3.61 -9.05
N ALA A 108 11.05 3.87 -9.56
CA ALA A 108 10.50 5.22 -9.68
C ALA A 108 10.43 5.94 -8.32
N ILE A 109 9.98 5.27 -7.26
CA ILE A 109 10.00 5.82 -5.90
C ILE A 109 11.43 6.22 -5.51
N GLY A 110 12.42 5.36 -5.74
CA GLY A 110 13.84 5.66 -5.49
C GLY A 110 14.34 6.88 -6.25
N THR A 111 14.01 6.97 -7.54
CA THR A 111 14.42 8.09 -8.39
C THR A 111 13.73 9.40 -7.99
N PHE A 112 12.44 9.37 -7.63
CA PHE A 112 11.74 10.57 -7.15
C PHE A 112 12.17 10.98 -5.73
N THR A 113 12.48 10.03 -4.85
CA THR A 113 13.10 10.31 -3.54
C THR A 113 14.40 11.10 -3.73
N ARG A 114 15.24 10.67 -4.67
CA ARG A 114 16.47 11.37 -5.06
C ARG A 114 16.19 12.77 -5.62
N ALA A 115 15.14 12.94 -6.43
CA ALA A 115 14.72 14.25 -6.92
C ALA A 115 14.29 15.21 -5.80
N VAL A 116 13.58 14.70 -4.79
CA VAL A 116 13.19 15.46 -3.59
C VAL A 116 14.42 15.88 -2.79
N ILE A 117 15.37 14.98 -2.56
CA ILE A 117 16.61 15.28 -1.83
C ILE A 117 17.47 16.30 -2.59
N HIS A 118 17.57 16.17 -3.92
CA HIS A 118 18.30 17.09 -4.78
C HIS A 118 17.69 18.50 -4.76
N SER A 119 16.36 18.61 -4.87
CA SER A 119 15.65 19.90 -4.94
C SER A 119 14.39 19.90 -4.06
N PRO A 120 14.51 20.10 -2.74
CA PRO A 120 13.41 19.95 -1.79
C PRO A 120 12.35 21.06 -1.85
N GLN A 121 12.56 22.10 -2.66
CA GLN A 121 11.61 23.20 -2.86
C GLN A 121 10.84 23.08 -4.18
N GLN A 122 10.82 21.89 -4.79
CA GLN A 122 10.15 21.65 -6.07
C GLN A 122 8.95 20.73 -5.89
N ALA A 123 7.74 21.30 -5.86
CA ALA A 123 6.48 20.57 -5.75
C ALA A 123 6.34 19.38 -6.73
N PRO A 124 6.76 19.47 -8.02
CA PRO A 124 6.60 18.37 -8.96
C PRO A 124 7.31 17.06 -8.57
N ALA A 125 8.39 17.13 -7.78
CA ALA A 125 9.06 15.91 -7.30
C ALA A 125 8.26 15.20 -6.21
N TYR A 126 7.62 15.96 -5.33
CA TYR A 126 6.70 15.41 -4.32
C TYR A 126 5.43 14.85 -4.96
N GLU A 127 4.89 15.51 -5.98
CA GLU A 127 3.75 14.99 -6.75
C GLU A 127 4.09 13.65 -7.42
N ALA A 128 5.22 13.59 -8.14
CA ALA A 128 5.64 12.39 -8.84
C ALA A 128 5.96 11.23 -7.86
N LEU A 129 6.54 11.55 -6.70
CA LEU A 129 6.71 10.60 -5.61
C LEU A 129 5.35 10.08 -5.11
N GLY A 130 4.36 10.96 -4.93
CA GLY A 130 2.99 10.61 -4.58
C GLY A 130 2.34 9.65 -5.58
N ASP A 131 2.44 9.95 -6.89
CA ASP A 131 1.92 9.10 -7.98
C ASP A 131 2.54 7.67 -7.92
N ALA A 132 3.85 7.58 -7.70
CA ALA A 132 4.56 6.32 -7.62
C ALA A 132 4.18 5.51 -6.36
N LEU A 133 4.03 6.18 -5.22
CA LEU A 133 3.59 5.57 -3.95
C LEU A 133 2.15 5.04 -4.06
N ILE A 134 1.25 5.79 -4.70
CA ILE A 134 -0.10 5.32 -5.04
C ILE A 134 -0.04 4.03 -5.86
N THR A 135 0.79 3.99 -6.89
CA THR A 135 0.92 2.80 -7.75
C THR A 135 1.38 1.57 -6.96
N LYS A 136 2.14 1.75 -5.86
CA LYS A 136 2.51 0.67 -4.93
C LYS A 136 1.55 0.46 -3.75
N GLY A 137 0.46 1.20 -3.66
CA GLY A 137 -0.52 1.09 -2.58
C GLY A 137 -0.06 1.70 -1.24
N ARG A 138 0.97 2.55 -1.25
CA ARG A 138 1.48 3.29 -0.08
C ARG A 138 0.69 4.58 0.11
N VAL A 139 -0.58 4.42 0.50
CA VAL A 139 -1.59 5.48 0.56
C VAL A 139 -1.20 6.59 1.53
N ASN A 140 -0.73 6.24 2.74
CA ASN A 140 -0.36 7.21 3.78
C ASN A 140 0.87 8.04 3.38
N GLU A 141 1.87 7.40 2.79
CA GLU A 141 3.10 8.08 2.35
C GLU A 141 2.86 8.96 1.13
N SER A 142 1.99 8.51 0.22
CA SER A 142 1.51 9.36 -0.89
C SER A 142 0.80 10.61 -0.38
N GLN A 143 -0.07 10.47 0.63
CA GLN A 143 -0.77 11.61 1.22
C GLN A 143 0.23 12.62 1.78
N ALA A 144 1.28 12.15 2.46
CA ALA A 144 2.33 13.02 2.96
C ALA A 144 3.11 13.72 1.83
N ALA A 145 3.41 13.01 0.74
CA ALA A 145 4.08 13.60 -0.41
C ALA A 145 3.24 14.70 -1.06
N TYR A 146 1.95 14.47 -1.33
CA TYR A 146 1.08 15.50 -1.87
C TYR A 146 0.89 16.68 -0.92
N THR A 147 0.84 16.43 0.39
CA THR A 147 0.74 17.50 1.39
C THR A 147 1.99 18.38 1.39
N SER A 148 3.19 17.78 1.26
CA SER A 148 4.41 18.55 1.05
C SER A 148 4.40 19.33 -0.27
N ALA A 149 3.86 18.75 -1.37
CA ALA A 149 3.71 19.47 -2.64
C ALA A 149 2.82 20.71 -2.50
N MET A 150 1.67 20.57 -1.83
CA MET A 150 0.73 21.68 -1.54
C MET A 150 1.33 22.73 -0.59
N GLY A 151 2.29 22.37 0.24
CA GLY A 151 3.03 23.32 1.08
C GLY A 151 4.04 24.16 0.31
N ILE A 152 4.44 23.73 -0.89
CA ILE A 152 5.48 24.38 -1.72
C ILE A 152 4.86 25.20 -2.86
N ALA A 153 3.88 24.65 -3.58
CA ALA A 153 3.21 25.31 -4.69
C ALA A 153 1.75 25.59 -4.37
N ASP A 154 1.18 26.60 -5.04
CA ASP A 154 -0.22 26.99 -4.87
C ASP A 154 -1.16 25.80 -5.01
N ASP A 155 -2.12 25.74 -4.08
CA ASP A 155 -3.18 24.75 -3.99
C ASP A 155 -4.04 24.76 -5.27
N SER A 156 -3.74 23.86 -6.20
CA SER A 156 -4.39 23.76 -7.48
C SER A 156 -5.46 22.66 -7.49
N ALA A 157 -6.50 22.84 -8.32
CA ALA A 157 -7.54 21.83 -8.51
C ALA A 157 -6.95 20.47 -8.94
N GLU A 158 -5.93 20.48 -9.80
CA GLU A 158 -5.24 19.26 -10.25
C GLU A 158 -4.54 18.52 -9.11
N LEU A 159 -3.83 19.25 -8.24
CA LEU A 159 -3.16 18.63 -7.09
C LEU A 159 -4.18 18.08 -6.08
N ARG A 160 -5.26 18.82 -5.81
CA ARG A 160 -6.38 18.31 -4.99
C ARG A 160 -7.06 17.11 -5.62
N PHE A 161 -7.14 17.05 -6.94
CA PHE A 161 -7.72 15.93 -7.67
C PHE A 161 -6.88 14.65 -7.46
N LYS A 162 -5.55 14.75 -7.56
CA LYS A 162 -4.64 13.63 -7.23
C LYS A 162 -4.78 13.16 -5.78
N VAL A 163 -4.97 14.08 -4.83
CA VAL A 163 -5.26 13.74 -3.43
C VAL A 163 -6.62 13.04 -3.29
N ALA A 164 -7.65 13.51 -3.98
CA ALA A 164 -8.97 12.88 -3.94
C ALA A 164 -8.96 11.45 -4.52
N GLN A 165 -8.14 11.19 -5.54
CA GLN A 165 -7.90 9.85 -6.08
C GLN A 165 -7.24 8.91 -5.05
N ASN A 166 -6.39 9.43 -4.16
CA ASN A 166 -5.81 8.67 -3.05
C ASN A 166 -6.90 8.20 -2.08
N ILE A 167 -7.79 9.11 -1.65
CA ILE A 167 -8.88 8.85 -0.69
C ILE A 167 -9.88 7.81 -1.22
N GLN A 168 -10.20 7.84 -2.53
CA GLN A 168 -11.11 6.87 -3.17
C GLN A 168 -10.71 5.40 -2.89
N ARG A 169 -9.42 5.10 -2.75
CA ARG A 169 -8.95 3.72 -2.53
C ARG A 169 -9.27 3.19 -1.14
N GLY A 170 -9.67 4.04 -0.19
CA GLY A 170 -10.08 3.67 1.16
C GLY A 170 -11.53 3.18 1.29
N GLY A 171 -12.36 3.32 0.24
CA GLY A 171 -13.76 2.88 0.26
C GLY A 171 -14.73 3.79 1.03
N ASP A 172 -14.25 4.90 1.58
CA ASP A 172 -15.07 5.94 2.21
C ASP A 172 -15.70 6.84 1.13
N LEU A 173 -16.97 6.59 0.82
CA LEU A 173 -17.72 7.35 -0.18
C LEU A 173 -17.96 8.80 0.24
N ASP A 174 -18.12 9.06 1.54
CA ASP A 174 -18.32 10.43 2.07
C ASP A 174 -17.04 11.23 1.99
N GLY A 175 -15.92 10.64 2.41
CA GLY A 175 -14.59 11.21 2.23
C GLY A 175 -14.27 11.48 0.76
N GLN A 176 -14.66 10.57 -0.14
CA GLN A 176 -14.49 10.74 -1.58
C GLN A 176 -15.29 11.93 -2.13
N ILE A 177 -16.57 12.04 -1.78
CA ILE A 177 -17.42 13.17 -2.20
C ILE A 177 -16.86 14.48 -1.68
N ALA A 178 -16.47 14.54 -0.41
CA ALA A 178 -15.86 15.75 0.16
C ALA A 178 -14.55 16.12 -0.56
N ALA A 179 -13.71 15.14 -0.89
CA ALA A 179 -12.43 15.38 -1.54
C ALA A 179 -12.59 15.90 -2.98
N TYR A 180 -13.42 15.27 -3.81
CA TYR A 180 -13.70 15.77 -5.16
C TYR A 180 -14.55 17.05 -5.14
N GLY A 181 -15.37 17.27 -4.11
CA GLY A 181 -16.11 18.52 -3.92
C GLY A 181 -15.16 19.71 -3.77
N ARG A 182 -14.07 19.55 -3.01
CA ARG A 182 -13.00 20.56 -2.89
C ARG A 182 -12.26 20.83 -4.19
N VAL A 183 -12.24 19.89 -5.13
CA VAL A 183 -11.70 20.10 -6.49
C VAL A 183 -12.65 21.00 -7.27
N ILE A 184 -13.95 20.68 -7.25
CA ILE A 184 -15.00 21.44 -7.93
C ILE A 184 -15.14 22.86 -7.35
N GLU A 185 -14.90 23.05 -6.05
CA GLU A 185 -14.85 24.37 -5.42
C GLU A 185 -13.72 25.26 -6.00
N LEU A 186 -12.57 24.67 -6.33
CA LEU A 186 -11.45 25.41 -6.95
C LEU A 186 -11.61 25.56 -8.47
N ASP A 187 -12.07 24.49 -9.13
CA ASP A 187 -12.36 24.47 -10.56
C ASP A 187 -13.74 23.85 -10.81
N PRO A 188 -14.79 24.68 -10.91
CA PRO A 188 -16.14 24.21 -11.21
C PRO A 188 -16.27 23.53 -12.58
N ASN A 189 -15.28 23.67 -13.47
CA ASN A 189 -15.28 23.05 -14.80
C ASN A 189 -14.43 21.76 -14.84
N HIS A 190 -13.99 21.23 -13.70
CA HIS A 190 -13.18 20.02 -13.65
C HIS A 190 -14.02 18.76 -13.95
N ALA A 191 -14.18 18.46 -15.24
CA ALA A 191 -15.07 17.40 -15.72
C ALA A 191 -14.83 16.02 -15.08
N GLU A 192 -13.56 15.64 -14.86
CA GLU A 192 -13.25 14.35 -14.24
C GLU A 192 -13.68 14.30 -12.77
N ALA A 193 -13.62 15.40 -12.02
CA ALA A 193 -14.05 15.44 -10.62
C ALA A 193 -15.57 15.20 -10.54
N HIS A 194 -16.35 15.80 -11.45
CA HIS A 194 -17.78 15.53 -11.60
C HIS A 194 -18.06 14.05 -11.91
N SER A 195 -17.31 13.42 -12.83
CA SER A 195 -17.44 11.98 -13.10
C SER A 195 -17.18 11.12 -11.86
N ARG A 196 -16.14 11.44 -11.09
CA ARG A 196 -15.77 10.67 -9.89
C ARG A 196 -16.80 10.81 -8.76
N ILE A 197 -17.30 12.03 -8.53
CA ILE A 197 -18.36 12.29 -7.54
C ILE A 197 -19.68 11.61 -7.95
N ALA A 198 -20.01 11.58 -9.25
CA ALA A 198 -21.22 10.91 -9.73
C ALA A 198 -21.20 9.41 -9.41
N ILE A 199 -20.05 8.76 -9.60
CA ILE A 199 -19.85 7.36 -9.23
C ILE A 199 -19.97 7.18 -7.72
N ALA A 200 -19.38 8.08 -6.92
CA ALA A 200 -19.48 8.03 -5.46
C ALA A 200 -20.94 8.11 -4.98
N TYR A 201 -21.72 9.07 -5.49
CA TYR A 201 -23.15 9.20 -5.19
C TYR A 201 -23.96 7.99 -5.65
N TYR A 202 -23.62 7.37 -6.77
CA TYR A 202 -24.29 6.15 -7.23
C TYR A 202 -24.14 5.00 -6.22
N TYR A 203 -22.94 4.80 -5.68
CA TYR A 203 -22.69 3.78 -4.65
C TYR A 203 -23.30 4.14 -3.28
N LYS A 204 -23.56 5.42 -3.03
CA LYS A 204 -24.36 5.87 -1.88
C LYS A 204 -25.88 5.76 -2.09
N GLU A 205 -26.31 5.30 -3.26
CA GLU A 205 -27.72 5.23 -3.67
C GLU A 205 -28.41 6.62 -3.77
N GLU A 206 -27.63 7.69 -3.83
CA GLU A 206 -28.09 9.06 -4.03
C GLU A 206 -28.18 9.37 -5.53
N TYR A 207 -29.09 8.67 -6.22
CA TYR A 207 -29.15 8.65 -7.68
C TYR A 207 -29.45 10.02 -8.32
N ALA A 208 -30.19 10.90 -7.65
CA ALA A 208 -30.47 12.25 -8.15
C ALA A 208 -29.20 13.13 -8.20
N ALA A 209 -28.36 13.05 -7.16
CA ALA A 209 -27.08 13.75 -7.13
C ALA A 209 -26.11 13.16 -8.17
N ALA A 210 -26.04 11.83 -8.25
CA ALA A 210 -25.27 11.14 -9.29
C ALA A 210 -25.65 11.59 -10.71
N TRP A 211 -26.96 11.78 -10.97
CA TRP A 211 -27.46 12.20 -12.28
C TRP A 211 -27.05 13.62 -12.63
N THR A 212 -27.14 14.52 -11.65
CA THR A 212 -26.71 15.92 -11.80
C THR A 212 -25.23 16.01 -12.15
N HIS A 213 -24.36 15.34 -11.39
CA HIS A 213 -22.93 15.36 -11.66
C HIS A 213 -22.54 14.61 -12.95
N THR A 214 -23.27 13.55 -13.32
CA THR A 214 -23.08 12.88 -14.62
C THR A 214 -23.32 13.84 -15.78
N HIS A 215 -24.43 14.58 -15.73
CA HIS A 215 -24.75 15.56 -16.77
C HIS A 215 -23.74 16.69 -16.85
N GLU A 216 -23.25 17.16 -15.70
CA GLU A 216 -22.27 18.23 -15.66
C GLU A 216 -20.91 17.77 -16.20
N ALA A 217 -20.48 16.55 -15.87
CA ALA A 217 -19.29 15.93 -16.47
C ALA A 217 -19.40 15.87 -18.00
N GLU A 218 -20.52 15.38 -18.54
CA GLU A 218 -20.77 15.32 -19.99
C GLU A 218 -20.78 16.70 -20.65
N ARG A 219 -21.43 17.69 -20.01
CA ARG A 219 -21.48 19.09 -20.49
C ARG A 219 -20.08 19.70 -20.63
N LEU A 220 -19.20 19.35 -19.70
CA LEU A 220 -17.81 19.80 -19.66
C LEU A 220 -16.87 18.96 -20.55
N GLY A 221 -17.37 17.97 -21.28
CA GLY A 221 -16.58 17.09 -22.13
C GLY A 221 -15.84 15.97 -21.38
N GLY A 222 -16.22 15.70 -20.14
CA GLY A 222 -15.71 14.61 -19.32
C GLY A 222 -16.17 13.24 -19.83
N VAL A 223 -15.34 12.23 -19.57
CA VAL A 223 -15.65 10.85 -19.93
C VAL A 223 -16.45 10.20 -18.81
N VAL A 224 -17.69 9.84 -19.12
CA VAL A 224 -18.52 8.96 -18.27
C VAL A 224 -18.70 7.63 -19.01
N PRO A 225 -18.54 6.47 -18.35
CA PRO A 225 -18.75 5.19 -19.00
C PRO A 225 -20.16 5.12 -19.64
N PRO A 226 -20.30 4.77 -20.93
CA PRO A 226 -21.60 4.83 -21.63
C PRO A 226 -22.71 4.02 -20.95
N GLN A 227 -22.34 2.89 -20.35
CA GLN A 227 -23.25 2.02 -19.58
C GLN A 227 -23.72 2.63 -18.26
N PHE A 228 -22.95 3.55 -17.65
CA PHE A 228 -23.26 4.14 -16.35
C PHE A 228 -24.55 4.95 -16.39
N ARG A 229 -24.76 5.73 -17.46
CA ARG A 229 -25.99 6.50 -17.67
C ARG A 229 -27.23 5.60 -17.72
N GLY A 230 -27.13 4.48 -18.43
CA GLY A 230 -28.20 3.48 -18.51
C GLY A 230 -28.55 2.90 -17.14
N MET A 231 -27.52 2.48 -16.39
CA MET A 231 -27.69 1.96 -15.02
C MET A 231 -28.35 2.97 -14.09
N LEU A 232 -27.92 4.23 -14.15
CA LEU A 232 -28.46 5.30 -13.31
C LEU A 232 -29.91 5.66 -13.69
N SER A 233 -30.23 5.68 -14.99
CA SER A 233 -31.60 5.92 -15.47
C SER A 233 -32.58 4.83 -15.02
N ALA A 234 -32.13 3.57 -15.01
CA ALA A 234 -32.93 2.46 -14.51
C ALA A 234 -33.22 2.61 -13.00
N LYS A 235 -32.20 3.00 -12.22
CA LYS A 235 -32.36 3.26 -10.78
C LYS A 235 -33.30 4.41 -10.45
N LEU A 236 -33.30 5.47 -11.24
CA LEU A 236 -34.22 6.59 -11.06
C LEU A 236 -35.68 6.26 -11.46
N ALA A 237 -35.88 5.24 -12.31
CA ALA A 237 -37.20 4.79 -12.73
C ALA A 237 -37.82 3.72 -11.81
N GLU A 238 -37.04 3.14 -10.90
CA GLU A 238 -37.54 2.24 -9.86
C GLU A 238 -38.45 3.05 -8.91
N PRO A 239 -39.70 2.63 -8.64
CA PRO A 239 -40.54 3.30 -7.67
C PRO A 239 -39.90 3.20 -6.28
N ALA A 240 -39.87 4.30 -5.53
CA ALA A 240 -39.39 4.30 -4.16
C ALA A 240 -40.18 3.25 -3.34
N ASN A 241 -39.46 2.25 -2.80
CA ASN A 241 -40.02 1.25 -1.90
C ASN A 241 -40.47 1.87 -0.57
#